data_AF-A0A831KLB6-F1
#
_entry.id   AF-A0A831KLB6-F1
#
_cell.length_a   1.000
_cell.length_b   1.000
_cell.length_c   1.000
_cell.angle_alpha   90.00
_cell.angle_beta   90.00
_cell.angle_gamma   90.00
#
_symmetry.space_group_name_H-M   'P 1'
#
loop_
_entity.id
_entity.type
_entity.pdbx_description
1 polymer ?
#
loop_
_entity_poly.entity_id
_entity_poly.type
_entity_poly.pdbx_seq_one_letter_code
_entity_poly.pdbx_strand_id
1 'polypeptide(L)' 'MNNLLVVSALGQDRPGIVNELSLAILNCGCNIEDSRMTVLGGEFAVILLVSGNWSTIAK' A
#
# COMPACT_ATOMS: atom_id res chain seq x y z
N MET A 1 20.25 -2.90 -2.10
CA MET A 1 19.38 -4.09 -2.07
C MET A 1 17.94 -3.61 -1.95
N ASN A 2 17.05 -4.11 -2.81
CA ASN A 2 15.63 -3.80 -2.73
C ASN A 2 15.00 -4.83 -1.79
N ASN A 3 14.41 -4.38 -0.69
CA ASN A 3 13.69 -5.24 0.25
C ASN A 3 12.21 -5.25 -0.11
N LEU A 4 11.53 -6.32 0.29
CA LEU A 4 10.09 -6.47 0.10
C LEU A 4 9.37 -6.32 1.44
N LEU A 5 8.28 -5.56 1.43
CA LEU A 5 7.37 -5.36 2.55
C LEU A 5 5.96 -5.75 2.11
N VAL A 6 5.24 -6.49 2.95
CA VAL A 6 3.81 -6.73 2.74
C VAL A 6 3.03 -5.77 3.64
N VAL A 7 2.13 -4.98 3.04
CA VAL A 7 1.25 -4.04 3.75
C VAL A 7 -0.19 -4.53 3.61
N SER A 8 -0.91 -4.64 4.72
CA SER A 8 -2.35 -4.85 4.73
C SER A 8 -3.07 -3.68 5.40
N ALA A 9 -4.19 -3.27 4.83
CA ALA A 9 -5.02 -2.20 5.38
C ALA A 9 -6.51 -2.52 5.18
N LEU A 10 -7.32 -2.03 6.12
CA LEU A 10 -8.77 -2.24 6.22
C LEU A 10 -9.43 -0.93 6.66
N GLY A 11 -10.61 -0.61 6.13
CA GLY A 11 -11.42 0.51 6.60
C GLY A 11 -12.53 0.86 5.63
N GLN A 12 -13.34 1.87 5.95
CA GLN A 12 -14.48 2.26 5.12
C GLN A 12 -14.05 2.67 3.71
N ASP A 13 -14.77 2.17 2.71
CA ASP A 13 -14.55 2.53 1.31
C ASP A 13 -14.94 4.00 1.09
N ARG A 14 -14.05 4.73 0.42
CA ARG A 14 -14.30 6.11 -0.02
C ARG A 14 -13.48 6.44 -1.26
N PRO A 15 -13.99 7.35 -2.10
CA PRO A 15 -13.22 7.87 -3.23
C PRO A 15 -11.85 8.40 -2.78
N GLY A 16 -10.81 8.03 -3.53
CA GLY A 16 -9.45 8.52 -3.31
C GLY A 16 -8.56 7.64 -2.43
N ILE A 17 -9.09 6.65 -1.69
CA ILE A 17 -8.24 5.79 -0.80
C ILE A 17 -7.05 5.17 -1.54
N VAL A 18 -7.28 4.61 -2.74
CA VAL A 18 -6.19 3.97 -3.50
C VAL A 18 -5.13 4.98 -3.92
N ASN A 19 -5.55 6.19 -4.31
CA ASN A 19 -4.64 7.27 -4.69
C ASN A 19 -3.83 7.78 -3.49
N GLU A 20 -4.47 7.94 -2.34
CA GLU A 20 -3.77 8.36 -1.11
C GLU A 20 -2.76 7.31 -0.65
N LEU A 21 -3.13 6.02 -0.72
CA LEU A 21 -2.26 4.92 -0.34
C LEU A 21 -1.05 4.81 -1.28
N SER A 22 -1.27 4.89 -2.60
CA SER A 22 -0.19 4.84 -3.58
C SER A 22 0.74 6.06 -3.49
N LEU A 23 0.18 7.25 -3.24
CA LEU A 23 0.96 8.47 -2.98
C LEU A 23 1.79 8.35 -1.71
N ALA A 24 1.25 7.78 -0.63
CA ALA A 24 2.01 7.56 0.59
C ALA A 24 3.22 6.65 0.35
N ILE A 25 3.01 5.54 -0.38
CA ILE A 25 4.09 4.59 -0.74
C ILE A 25 5.14 5.28 -1.62
N LEU A 26 4.70 6.05 -2.62
CA LEU A 26 5.60 6.83 -3.49
C LEU A 26 6.40 7.87 -2.69
N ASN A 27 5.76 8.60 -1.77
CA ASN A 27 6.40 9.61 -0.93
C ASN A 27 7.43 9.02 0.03
N CYS A 28 7.26 7.75 0.43
CA CYS A 28 8.30 7.04 1.15
C CYS A 28 9.50 6.71 0.28
N GLY A 29 9.36 6.71 -1.06
CA GLY A 29 10.36 6.28 -2.04
C GLY A 29 10.28 4.80 -2.38
N CYS A 30 9.11 4.17 -2.14
CA CYS A 30 8.85 2.77 -2.42
C CYS A 30 8.09 2.59 -3.75
N ASN A 31 8.08 1.36 -4.27
CA ASN A 31 7.28 0.94 -5.41
C ASN A 31 6.25 -0.14 -5.01
N ILE A 32 5.11 -0.22 -5.69
CA ILE A 32 4.16 -1.33 -5.54
C ILE A 32 4.47 -2.39 -6.59
N GLU A 33 4.80 -3.60 -6.15
CA GLU A 33 5.10 -4.75 -7.03
C GLU A 33 3.84 -5.58 -7.34
N ASP A 34 2.96 -5.73 -6.36
CA ASP A 34 1.68 -6.45 -6.50
C ASP A 34 0.64 -5.83 -5.58
N SER A 35 -0.63 -5.93 -5.96
CA SER A 35 -1.75 -5.43 -5.19
C SER A 35 -2.98 -6.28 -5.36
N ARG A 36 -3.67 -6.56 -4.25
CA ARG A 36 -5.01 -7.14 -4.25
C ARG A 36 -5.91 -6.33 -3.33
N MET A 37 -7.04 -5.90 -3.86
CA MET A 37 -8.01 -5.09 -3.14
C MET A 37 -9.42 -5.59 -3.39
N THR A 38 -10.29 -5.38 -2.41
CA THR A 38 -11.71 -5.72 -2.50
C THR A 38 -12.54 -4.74 -1.69
N VAL A 39 -13.81 -4.59 -2.08
CA VAL A 39 -14.82 -3.88 -1.29
C VAL A 39 -15.88 -4.89 -0.87
N LEU A 40 -16.15 -4.99 0.43
CA LEU A 40 -17.13 -5.91 0.99
C LEU A 40 -18.02 -5.15 1.98
N GLY A 41 -19.30 -4.99 1.63
CA GLY A 41 -20.28 -4.35 2.52
C GLY A 41 -19.97 -2.89 2.87
N GLY A 42 -19.27 -2.17 1.99
CA GLY A 42 -18.81 -0.79 2.23
C GLY A 42 -17.45 -0.68 2.92
N GLU A 43 -16.81 -1.80 3.26
CA GLU A 43 -15.45 -1.84 3.76
C GLU A 43 -14.47 -2.15 2.64
N PHE A 44 -13.40 -1.37 2.55
CA PHE A 44 -12.26 -1.59 1.67
C PHE A 44 -11.19 -2.40 2.41
N ALA A 45 -10.67 -3.42 1.72
CA ALA A 45 -9.53 -4.22 2.18
C ALA A 45 -8.47 -4.28 1.08
N VAL A 46 -7.20 -4.17 1.47
CA VAL A 46 -6.07 -4.25 0.53
C VAL A 46 -4.89 -4.99 1.14
N ILE A 47 -4.18 -5.73 0.28
CA ILE A 47 -2.85 -6.30 0.52
C ILE A 47 -1.95 -5.83 -0.61
N LEU A 48 -0.79 -5.26 -0.27
CA LEU A 48 0.22 -4.75 -1.19
C LEU A 48 1.55 -5.44 -0.94
N LEU A 49 2.24 -5.80 -2.02
CA LEU A 49 3.66 -6.12 -1.99
C LEU A 49 4.42 -4.87 -2.44
N VAL A 50 5.26 -4.34 -1.57
CA VAL A 50 5.97 -3.07 -1.76
C VAL A 50 7.47 -3.33 -1.77
N SER A 51 8.19 -2.70 -2.69
CA SER A 51 9.65 -2.75 -2.74
C SER A 51 10.29 -1.40 -2.41
N GLY A 52 11.45 -1.42 -1.76
CA GLY A 52 12.20 -0.20 -1.42
C GLY A 52 13.54 -0.48 -0.76
N ASN A 53 14.35 0.57 -0.55
CA ASN A 53 15.56 0.46 0.25
C ASN A 53 15.23 0.27 1.74
N TRP A 54 16.11 -0.36 2.53
CA TRP A 54 15.97 -0.45 3.98
C TRP A 54 15.73 0.91 4.65
N SER A 55 16.41 1.96 4.17
CA SER A 55 16.22 3.35 4.64
C SER A 55 14.82 3.91 4.40
N THR A 56 14.11 3.34 3.43
CA THR A 56 12.80 3.76 2.91
C THR A 56 11.68 2.95 3.57
N ILE A 57 11.95 1.69 3.91
CA ILE A 57 11.00 0.75 4.54
C ILE A 57 10.97 0.86 6.07
N ALA A 58 12.10 1.19 6.70
CA ALA A 58 12.22 1.19 8.17
C ALA A 58 11.92 2.56 8.83
N LYS A 59 11.40 3.51 8.06
CA LYS A 59 11.10 4.88 8.52
C LYS A 59 9.65 5.00 8.96
#